data_AF-A0A3Q3GZR2-F1
#
_entry.id   AF-A0A3Q3GZR2-F1
#
_cell.length_a   1.000
_cell.length_b   1.000
_cell.length_c   1.000
_cell.angle_alpha   90.00
_cell.angle_beta   90.00
_cell.angle_gamma   90.00
#
_symmetry.space_group_name_H-M   'P 1'
#
loop_
_entity.id
_entity.type
_entity.pdbx_description
1 polymer ?
#
loop_
_entity_poly.entity_id
_entity_poly.type
_entity_poly.pdbx_seq_one_letter_code
_entity_poly.pdbx_strand_id
1 'polypeptide(L)'
;PKLVSAAQLYYLIARFLQSGPCKRAAQLVPQRWSWDGKIYKRTFQDWVILNQHIPADYLLRVCQRIGPLIEKEIPPSVPGVKTLLGLGRQSLLRTTKSTLGQANRIY
;
A
#
# COMPACT_ATOMS: atom_id res chain seq x y z
N PRO A 1 -4.37 -17.14 -8.34
CA PRO A 1 -4.30 -15.85 -7.61
C PRO A 1 -4.39 -14.66 -8.57
N LYS A 2 -5.57 -14.03 -8.69
CA LYS A 2 -5.69 -12.77 -9.42
C LYS A 2 -4.89 -11.73 -8.65
N LEU A 3 -3.68 -11.40 -9.14
CA LEU A 3 -2.87 -10.31 -8.63
C LEU A 3 -3.79 -9.09 -8.49
N VAL A 4 -3.86 -8.52 -7.29
CA VAL A 4 -4.57 -7.25 -7.06
C VAL A 4 -4.09 -6.31 -8.16
N SER A 5 -5.00 -5.92 -9.06
CA SER A 5 -4.61 -5.10 -10.21
C SER A 5 -4.05 -3.79 -9.67
N ALA A 6 -2.91 -3.32 -10.18
CA ALA A 6 -2.26 -2.10 -9.69
C ALA A 6 -3.24 -0.92 -9.52
N ALA A 7 -4.25 -0.84 -10.41
CA ALA A 7 -5.34 0.13 -10.36
C ALA A 7 -6.16 0.11 -9.04
N GLN A 8 -6.43 -1.06 -8.46
CA GLN A 8 -7.17 -1.18 -7.19
C GLN A 8 -6.35 -0.61 -6.02
N LEU A 9 -5.04 -0.87 -6.01
CA LEU A 9 -4.16 -0.32 -4.98
C LEU A 9 -4.04 1.21 -5.10
N TYR A 10 -3.86 1.72 -6.32
CA TYR A 10 -3.85 3.17 -6.57
C TYR A 10 -5.16 3.84 -6.16
N TYR A 11 -6.31 3.19 -6.42
CA TYR A 11 -7.61 3.69 -5.96
C TYR A 11 -7.66 3.79 -4.43
N LEU A 12 -7.24 2.75 -3.71
CA LEU A 12 -7.24 2.76 -2.23
C LEU A 12 -6.33 3.85 -1.65
N ILE A 13 -5.15 4.06 -2.24
CA ILE A 13 -4.23 5.14 -1.84
C ILE A 13 -4.86 6.50 -2.09
N ALA A 14 -5.42 6.74 -3.28
CA ALA A 14 -6.08 8.00 -3.61
C ALA A 14 -7.29 8.27 -2.71
N ARG A 15 -8.08 7.23 -2.39
CA ARG A 15 -9.23 7.32 -1.49
C ARG A 15 -8.82 7.72 -0.08
N PHE A 16 -7.72 7.14 0.43
CA PHE A 16 -7.16 7.50 1.73
C PHE A 16 -6.68 8.96 1.74
N LEU A 17 -5.90 9.37 0.72
CA LEU A 17 -5.38 10.74 0.59
C LEU A 17 -6.49 11.80 0.48
N GLN A 18 -7.63 11.47 -0.13
CA GLN A 18 -8.76 12.38 -0.27
C GLN A 18 -9.41 12.73 1.08
N SER A 19 -9.41 11.80 2.04
CA SER A 19 -9.88 12.05 3.41
C SER A 19 -8.88 12.80 4.29
N GLY A 20 -7.61 12.88 3.85
CA GLY A 20 -6.53 13.52 4.59
C GLY A 20 -6.23 14.96 4.17
N PRO A 21 -5.17 15.56 4.73
CA PRO A 21 -4.71 16.90 4.34
C PRO A 21 -4.16 16.93 2.90
N CYS A 22 -3.76 15.79 2.35
CA CYS A 22 -3.09 15.66 1.05
C CYS A 22 -4.06 15.51 -0.14
N LYS A 23 -5.13 16.31 -0.19
CA LYS A 23 -6.18 16.22 -1.24
C LYS A 23 -5.65 16.40 -2.67
N ARG A 24 -4.59 17.20 -2.85
CA ARG A 24 -3.95 17.41 -4.16
C ARG A 24 -3.26 16.13 -4.66
N ALA A 25 -2.63 15.37 -3.77
CA ALA A 25 -1.98 14.11 -4.11
C ALA A 25 -2.98 13.02 -4.51
N ALA A 26 -4.22 13.09 -4.02
CA ALA A 26 -5.29 12.17 -4.40
C ALA A 26 -5.70 12.28 -5.89
N GLN A 27 -5.32 13.36 -6.58
CA GLN A 27 -5.62 13.56 -8.01
C GLN A 27 -4.67 12.80 -8.95
N LEU A 28 -3.60 12.19 -8.42
CA LEU A 28 -2.56 11.49 -9.20
C LEU A 28 -2.97 10.09 -9.70
N VAL A 29 -4.27 9.80 -9.83
CA VAL A 29 -4.71 8.49 -10.32
C VAL A 29 -4.34 8.36 -11.80
N PRO A 30 -3.47 7.40 -12.19
CA PRO A 30 -3.00 7.29 -13.56
C PRO A 30 -4.16 6.99 -14.50
N GLN A 31 -4.14 7.62 -15.68
CA GLN A 31 -5.08 7.29 -16.75
C GLN A 31 -4.84 5.85 -17.21
N ARG A 32 -5.91 5.05 -17.28
CA ARG A 32 -5.84 3.64 -17.67
C ARG A 32 -6.12 3.47 -19.17
N TRP A 33 -5.15 2.87 -19.86
CA TRP A 33 -5.34 2.34 -21.21
C TRP A 33 -6.16 1.06 -21.12
N SER A 34 -7.25 0.98 -21.88
CA SER A 34 -7.96 -0.28 -22.02
C SER A 34 -7.29 -1.16 -23.08
N TRP A 35 -7.53 -2.47 -22.98
CA TRP A 35 -6.96 -3.47 -23.89
C TRP A 35 -7.38 -3.27 -25.35
N ASP A 36 -8.45 -2.49 -25.60
CA ASP A 36 -9.00 -2.12 -26.91
C ASP A 36 -8.40 -0.81 -27.45
N GLY A 37 -7.36 -0.27 -26.81
CA GLY A 37 -6.69 0.97 -27.23
C GLY A 37 -7.49 2.24 -26.94
N LYS A 38 -8.67 2.15 -26.32
CA LYS A 38 -9.46 3.33 -25.97
C LYS A 38 -9.03 3.88 -24.61
N ILE A 39 -8.82 5.19 -24.56
CA ILE A 39 -8.62 5.92 -23.31
C ILE A 39 -9.99 6.10 -22.67
N TYR A 40 -10.33 5.25 -21.70
CA TYR A 40 -11.51 5.48 -20.90
C TYR A 40 -11.18 6.57 -19.89
N LYS A 41 -11.65 7.79 -20.16
CA LYS A 41 -11.68 8.92 -19.21
C LYS A 41 -12.63 8.64 -18.03
N ARG A 42 -12.62 7.45 -17.43
CA ARG A 42 -13.28 7.29 -16.13
C ARG A 42 -12.53 8.14 -15.13
N THR A 43 -13.19 9.18 -14.66
CA THR A 43 -12.64 10.09 -13.67
C THR A 43 -12.55 9.35 -12.34
N PHE A 44 -11.67 9.80 -11.45
CA PHE A 44 -11.59 9.24 -10.10
C PHE A 44 -12.95 9.33 -9.36
N GLN A 45 -13.77 10.34 -9.67
CA GLN A 45 -15.12 10.48 -9.13
C GLN A 45 -16.03 9.30 -9.52
N ASP A 46 -15.97 8.84 -10.77
CA ASP A 46 -16.73 7.66 -11.22
C ASP A 46 -16.33 6.40 -10.45
N TRP A 47 -15.03 6.25 -10.14
CA TRP A 47 -14.53 5.15 -9.32
C TRP A 47 -15.03 5.22 -7.88
N VAL A 48 -15.07 6.42 -7.30
CA VAL A 48 -15.61 6.64 -5.96
C VAL A 48 -17.10 6.29 -5.92
N ILE A 49 -17.87 6.65 -6.94
CA ILE A 49 -19.31 6.33 -7.04
C ILE A 49 -19.52 4.81 -7.14
N LEU A 50 -18.74 4.12 -7.98
CA LEU A 50 -18.85 2.66 -8.12
C LEU A 50 -18.39 1.89 -6.86
N ASN A 51 -17.49 2.48 -6.08
CA ASN A 51 -16.88 1.85 -4.91
C ASN A 51 -17.23 2.59 -3.60
N GLN A 52 -18.48 3.08 -3.49
CA GLN A 52 -18.98 3.79 -2.30
C GLN A 52 -18.91 2.94 -1.02
N HIS A 53 -19.01 1.62 -1.15
CA HIS A 53 -18.92 0.67 -0.05
C HIS A 53 -17.51 0.62 0.59
N ILE A 54 -16.49 1.18 -0.06
CA ILE A 54 -15.12 1.22 0.46
C ILE A 54 -14.90 2.54 1.22
N PRO A 55 -14.76 2.49 2.55
CA PRO A 55 -14.54 3.70 3.34
C PRO A 55 -13.12 4.23 3.14
N ALA A 56 -12.89 5.51 3.44
CA ALA A 56 -11.61 6.15 3.19
C ALA A 56 -10.46 5.64 4.08
N ASP A 57 -10.79 5.10 5.26
CA ASP A 57 -9.86 4.47 6.20
C ASP A 57 -9.61 2.98 5.90
N TYR A 58 -10.20 2.42 4.83
CA TYR A 58 -10.06 1.00 4.49
C TYR A 58 -8.60 0.55 4.35
N LEU A 59 -7.77 1.36 3.68
CA LEU A 59 -6.35 1.07 3.53
C LEU A 59 -5.65 0.98 4.90
N LEU A 60 -5.98 1.87 5.83
CA LEU A 60 -5.43 1.87 7.19
C LEU A 60 -5.84 0.60 7.95
N ARG A 61 -7.11 0.20 7.87
CA ARG A 61 -7.60 -1.05 8.50
C ARG A 61 -6.87 -2.28 7.96
N VAL A 62 -6.61 -2.32 6.66
CA VAL A 62 -5.83 -3.39 6.03
C VAL A 62 -4.39 -3.40 6.58
N CYS A 63 -3.71 -2.25 6.64
CA CYS A 63 -2.37 -2.16 7.21
C CYS A 63 -2.32 -2.57 8.69
N GLN A 64 -3.32 -2.19 9.50
CA GLN A 64 -3.42 -2.58 10.90
C GLN A 64 -3.61 -4.08 11.10
N ARG A 65 -4.31 -4.76 10.17
CA ARG A 65 -4.52 -6.21 10.23
C ARG A 65 -3.31 -6.99 9.73
N ILE A 66 -2.65 -6.51 8.68
CA ILE A 66 -1.50 -7.19 8.08
C ILE A 66 -0.26 -7.09 8.98
N GLY A 67 -0.04 -5.95 9.65
CA GLY A 67 1.13 -5.73 10.51
C GLY A 67 1.35 -6.85 11.55
N PRO A 68 0.38 -7.14 12.44
CA PRO A 68 0.49 -8.19 13.46
C PRO A 68 0.67 -9.59 12.87
N LEU A 69 0.04 -9.89 11.72
CA LEU A 69 0.20 -11.18 11.05
C LEU A 69 1.65 -11.39 10.58
N ILE A 70 2.28 -10.34 10.04
CA ILE A 70 3.68 -10.40 9.61
C ILE A 70 4.63 -10.42 10.83
N GLU A 71 4.31 -9.71 11.91
CA GLU A 71 5.07 -9.76 13.16
C GLU A 71 5.10 -11.15 13.79
N LYS A 72 4.03 -11.96 13.61
CA LYS A 72 3.99 -13.35 14.08
C LYS A 72 4.94 -14.25 13.28
N GLU A 73 4.96 -14.13 11.96
CA GLU A 73 5.76 -15.00 11.09
C GLU A 73 7.24 -14.62 11.05
N ILE A 74 7.54 -13.32 11.11
CA ILE A 74 8.90 -12.81 11.08
C ILE A 74 8.98 -11.74 12.16
N PRO A 75 9.59 -11.93 13.32
CA PRO A 75 9.62 -10.92 14.37
C PRO A 75 10.55 -9.73 14.01
N PRO A 76 10.24 -8.50 14.46
CA PRO A 76 11.15 -7.36 14.31
C PRO A 76 12.41 -7.52 15.16
N SER A 77 13.53 -6.92 14.73
CA SER A 77 14.79 -6.96 15.50
C SER A 77 14.71 -6.28 16.86
N VAL A 78 13.82 -5.29 17.00
CA VAL A 78 13.65 -4.51 18.23
C VAL A 78 12.20 -4.66 18.69
N PRO A 79 11.95 -5.23 19.87
CA PRO A 79 10.61 -5.30 20.45
C PRO A 79 10.01 -3.91 20.66
N GLY A 80 8.73 -3.74 20.31
CA GLY A 80 7.98 -2.49 20.54
C GLY A 80 8.03 -1.46 19.40
N VAL A 81 8.90 -1.63 18.40
CA VAL A 81 8.99 -0.72 17.25
C VAL A 81 8.09 -1.23 16.11
N LYS A 82 7.00 -0.50 15.84
CA LYS A 82 6.08 -0.77 14.72
C LYS A 82 6.22 0.32 13.66
N THR A 83 6.89 0.03 12.56
CA THR A 83 7.06 1.01 11.47
C THR A 83 6.78 0.39 10.11
N LEU A 84 5.94 1.06 9.33
CA LEU A 84 5.59 0.65 7.97
C LEU A 84 6.71 0.96 6.97
N LEU A 85 7.51 1.99 7.25
CA LEU A 85 8.58 2.51 6.40
C LEU A 85 9.98 2.13 6.90
N GLY A 86 10.06 1.17 7.82
CA GLY A 86 11.32 0.69 8.37
C GLY A 86 12.15 0.01 7.29
N LEU A 87 13.46 -0.06 7.54
CA LEU A 87 14.41 -0.76 6.67
C LEU A 87 14.75 -2.14 7.24
N GLY A 88 15.08 -3.07 6.35
CA GLY A 88 15.48 -4.44 6.74
C GLY A 88 14.42 -5.14 7.60
N ARG A 89 14.83 -5.66 8.75
CA ARG A 89 13.96 -6.37 9.71
C ARG A 89 12.89 -5.49 10.38
N GLN A 90 12.96 -4.16 10.23
CA GLN A 90 11.91 -3.25 10.70
C GLN A 90 10.88 -2.91 9.60
N SER A 91 11.10 -3.35 8.35
CA SER A 91 10.15 -3.15 7.26
C SER A 91 8.97 -4.12 7.35
N LEU A 92 7.77 -3.69 6.93
CA LEU A 92 6.64 -4.58 6.72
C LEU A 92 6.87 -5.53 5.52
N LEU A 93 7.73 -5.14 4.56
CA LEU A 93 8.09 -5.95 3.39
C LEU A 93 9.29 -6.88 3.66
N ARG A 94 9.65 -7.12 4.92
CA ARG A 94 10.80 -7.95 5.27
C ARG A 94 10.61 -9.39 4.79
N THR A 95 11.71 -9.97 4.31
CA THR A 95 11.78 -11.39 3.93
C THR A 95 12.82 -12.09 4.81
N THR A 96 12.76 -13.42 4.92
CA THR A 96 13.75 -14.20 5.68
C THR A 96 15.20 -13.94 5.22
N LYS A 97 15.39 -13.53 3.95
CA LYS A 97 16.68 -13.18 3.34
C LYS A 97 17.17 -11.76 3.62
N SER A 98 16.28 -10.84 4.01
CA SER A 98 16.62 -9.43 4.31
C SER A 98 17.58 -9.23 5.50
N THR A 99 17.94 -10.35 6.14
CA THR A 99 18.82 -10.50 7.28
C THR A 99 20.31 -10.54 6.90
N LEU A 100 20.63 -10.82 5.63
CA LEU A 100 22.01 -11.05 5.17
C LEU A 100 22.74 -9.79 4.67
N GLY A 101 22.10 -8.62 4.65
CA GLY A 101 22.65 -7.40 4.03
C GLY A 101 23.27 -6.36 4.96
N GLN A 102 23.27 -6.55 6.29
CA GLN A 102 23.79 -5.54 7.24
C GLN A 102 24.87 -6.07 8.19
N ALA A 103 25.32 -7.32 8.04
CA ALA A 103 26.38 -7.89 8.89
C ALA A 103 27.80 -7.80 8.31
N ASN A 104 28.00 -7.35 7.05
CA ASN A 104 29.31 -7.29 6.41
C ASN A 104 29.63 -5.90 5.82
N ARG A 105 29.67 -4.87 6.67
CA ARG A 105 30.26 -3.57 6.30
C ARG A 105 30.85 -2.84 7.51
N ILE A 106 31.63 -3.53 8.32
CA ILE A 106 32.64 -2.92 9.20
C ILE A 106 33.83 -3.87 9.32
N TYR A 107 34.60 -4.00 8.24
CA TYR A 107 36.05 -4.23 8.23
C TYR A 107 36.57 -3.72 6.88
#